data_AF-A0A388MCY2-F1
#
_entry.id   AF-A0A388MCY2-F1
#
_cell.length_a   1.000
_cell.length_b   1.000
_cell.length_c   1.000
_cell.angle_alpha   90.00
_cell.angle_beta   90.00
_cell.angle_gamma   90.00
#
_symmetry.space_group_name_H-M   'P 1'
#
loop_
_entity.id
_entity.type
_entity.pdbx_description
1 polymer ?
#
loop_
_entity_poly.entity_id
_entity_poly.type
_entity_poly.pdbx_seq_one_letter_code
_entity_poly.pdbx_strand_id
1 'polypeptide(L)' 'MDNNQQSKAIAELSQAIAFKVDLNLLYLRAAFFETMEEYDKAIRDCRMALTIDPNHPESIELFHGKLAQHICREPS' A
#
# COMPACT_ATOMS: atom_id res chain seq x y z
N MET A 1 -11.41 -17.87 2.91
CA MET A 1 -10.85 -17.94 1.54
C MET A 1 -11.35 -16.69 0.85
N ASP A 2 -10.74 -15.55 1.17
CA ASP A 2 -11.27 -14.22 0.81
C ASP A 2 -10.31 -13.45 -0.12
N ASN A 3 -9.23 -14.11 -0.56
CA ASN A 3 -8.23 -13.57 -1.50
C ASN A 3 -8.86 -13.13 -2.83
N ASN A 4 -9.97 -13.75 -3.24
CA ASN A 4 -10.69 -13.38 -4.46
C ASN A 4 -11.35 -11.99 -4.35
N GLN A 5 -11.87 -11.64 -3.17
CA GLN A 5 -12.46 -10.32 -2.95
C GLN A 5 -11.38 -9.25 -2.82
N GLN A 6 -10.29 -9.54 -2.11
CA GLN A 6 -9.13 -8.63 -2.00
C GLN A 6 -8.52 -8.32 -3.38
N SER A 7 -8.36 -9.34 -4.23
CA SER A 7 -7.84 -9.16 -5.59
C SER A 7 -8.72 -8.25 -6.45
N LYS A 8 -10.05 -8.39 -6.34
CA LYS A 8 -11.00 -7.50 -7.04
C LYS A 8 -10.93 -6.07 -6.51
N ALA A 9 -10.88 -5.90 -5.19
CA ALA A 9 -10.75 -4.58 -4.57
C ALA A 9 -9.46 -3.87 -5.04
N ILE A 10 -8.34 -4.59 -5.10
CA ILE A 10 -7.07 -4.06 -5.62
C ILE A 10 -7.20 -3.64 -7.09
N ALA A 11 -7.91 -4.42 -7.91
CA ALA A 11 -8.13 -4.09 -9.31
C ALA A 11 -8.96 -2.80 -9.47
N GLU A 12 -10.05 -2.67 -8.70
CA GLU A 12 -10.88 -1.45 -8.68
C GLU A 12 -10.08 -0.23 -8.20
N LEU A 13 -9.30 -0.38 -7.12
CA LEU A 13 -8.43 0.67 -6.61
C LEU A 13 -7.39 1.08 -7.65
N SER A 14 -6.83 0.11 -8.40
CA SER A 14 -5.85 0.40 -9.45
C SER A 14 -6.46 1.19 -10.60
N GLN A 15 -7.69 0.90 -11.00
CA GLN A 15 -8.42 1.68 -12.00
C GLN A 15 -8.74 3.09 -11.48
N ALA A 16 -9.16 3.21 -10.22
CA ALA A 16 -9.45 4.51 -9.59
C ALA A 16 -8.20 5.40 -9.49
N ILE A 17 -7.07 4.83 -9.05
CA ILE A 17 -5.77 5.52 -8.97
C ILE A 17 -5.28 5.94 -10.37
N ALA A 18 -5.53 5.12 -11.40
CA ALA A 18 -5.19 5.46 -12.78
C ALA A 18 -6.01 6.64 -13.32
N PHE A 19 -7.26 6.80 -12.87
CA PHE A 19 -8.09 7.95 -13.21
C PHE A 19 -7.68 9.21 -12.44
N LYS A 20 -7.50 9.07 -11.13
CA LYS A 20 -7.02 10.14 -10.25
C LYS A 20 -6.23 9.54 -9.10
N VAL A 21 -4.96 9.92 -9.02
CA VAL A 21 -4.12 9.56 -7.87
C VAL A 21 -4.67 10.24 -6.63
N ASP A 22 -5.10 9.44 -5.66
CA ASP A 22 -5.59 9.88 -4.37
C ASP A 22 -4.85 9.10 -3.28
N LEU A 23 -4.48 9.82 -2.23
CA LEU A 23 -3.64 9.30 -1.18
C LEU A 23 -4.38 8.30 -0.27
N ASN A 24 -5.70 8.46 -0.09
CA ASN A 24 -6.50 7.45 0.60
C ASN A 24 -6.60 6.16 -0.21
N LEU A 25 -6.71 6.27 -1.55
CA LEU A 25 -6.76 5.09 -2.43
C LEU A 25 -5.43 4.34 -2.45
N LEU A 26 -4.31 5.06 -2.47
CA LEU A 26 -2.97 4.46 -2.36
C LEU A 26 -2.80 3.74 -1.02
N TYR A 27 -3.17 4.39 0.08
CA TYR A 27 -3.13 3.76 1.41
C TYR A 27 -4.01 2.51 1.49
N LEU A 28 -5.25 2.59 1.00
CA LEU A 28 -6.18 1.46 1.06
C LEU A 28 -5.66 0.27 0.24
N ARG A 29 -5.08 0.52 -0.95
CA ARG A 29 -4.47 -0.52 -1.77
C ARG A 29 -3.23 -1.12 -1.09
N ALA A 30 -2.42 -0.30 -0.43
CA ALA A 30 -1.29 -0.78 0.36
C ALA A 30 -1.72 -1.70 1.51
N ALA A 31 -2.80 -1.35 2.23
CA ALA A 31 -3.35 -2.18 3.29
C ALA A 31 -3.84 -3.54 2.77
N PHE A 32 -4.52 -3.56 1.61
CA PHE A 32 -4.90 -4.83 0.96
C PHE A 32 -3.67 -5.68 0.61
N PHE A 33 -2.63 -5.08 0.03
CA PHE A 33 -1.39 -5.79 -0.27
C PHE A 33 -0.70 -6.33 1.00
N GLU A 34 -0.69 -5.58 2.10
CA GLU A 34 -0.15 -6.06 3.38
C GLU A 34 -0.90 -7.30 3.88
N THR A 35 -2.24 -7.30 3.80
CA THR A 35 -3.05 -8.48 4.18
C THR A 35 -2.87 -9.68 3.25
N MET A 36 -2.39 -9.45 2.02
CA MET A 36 -2.06 -10.49 1.05
C MET A 36 -0.58 -10.91 1.11
N GLU A 37 0.18 -10.39 2.09
CA GLU A 37 1.62 -10.62 2.25
C GLU A 37 2.45 -10.15 1.03
N GLU A 38 1.87 -9.27 0.21
CA GLU A 38 2.48 -8.66 -0.97
C GLU A 38 3.20 -7.35 -0.58
N TYR A 39 4.16 -7.48 0.33
CA TYR A 39 4.79 -6.33 1.00
C TYR A 39 5.47 -5.36 0.03
N ASP A 40 6.09 -5.83 -1.05
CA ASP A 40 6.74 -4.98 -2.04
C ASP A 40 5.76 -3.99 -2.70
N LYS A 41 4.55 -4.46 -3.00
CA LYS A 41 3.49 -3.63 -3.58
C LYS A 41 2.95 -2.65 -2.56
N ALA A 42 2.78 -3.08 -1.31
CA ALA A 42 2.37 -2.21 -0.21
C ALA A 42 3.40 -1.08 0.04
N ILE A 43 4.69 -1.42 0.06
CA ILE A 43 5.81 -0.48 0.21
C ILE A 43 5.79 0.56 -0.91
N ARG A 44 5.58 0.12 -2.15
CA ARG A 44 5.51 1.03 -3.31
C ARG A 44 4.39 2.05 -3.17
N ASP A 45 3.19 1.60 -2.80
CA ASP A 45 2.02 2.47 -2.64
C ASP A 45 2.18 3.44 -1.47
N CYS A 46 2.71 2.97 -0.33
CA CYS A 46 3.05 3.83 0.80
C CYS A 46 4.10 4.87 0.44
N ARG A 47 5.15 4.52 -0.31
CA ARG A 47 6.15 5.49 -0.77
C ARG A 47 5.54 6.55 -1.68
N MET A 48 4.63 6.15 -2.56
CA MET A 48 3.91 7.12 -3.40
C MET A 48 3.03 8.05 -2.56
N ALA A 49 2.30 7.51 -1.58
CA ALA A 49 1.49 8.32 -0.67
C ALA A 49 2.35 9.31 0.12
N LEU A 50 3.47 8.88 0.70
CA LEU A 50 4.42 9.74 1.42
C LEU A 50 5.15 10.74 0.52
N THR A 51 5.23 10.47 -0.79
CA THR A 51 5.75 11.44 -1.77
C THR A 51 4.74 12.57 -2.02
N ILE A 52 3.44 12.26 -1.96
CA ILE A 52 2.35 13.23 -2.14
C ILE A 52 2.15 14.04 -0.87
N ASP A 53 2.04 13.37 0.27
CA ASP A 53 1.98 13.98 1.59
C ASP A 53 2.92 13.24 2.56
N PRO A 54 4.09 13.82 2.85
CA PRO A 54 5.04 13.25 3.81
C PRO A 54 4.49 13.14 5.23
N ASN A 55 3.41 13.84 5.57
CA ASN A 55 2.82 13.88 6.91
C ASN A 55 1.54 13.05 7.03
N HIS A 56 1.21 12.22 6.03
CA HIS A 56 0.02 11.37 6.09
C HIS A 56 0.17 10.25 7.15
N PRO A 57 -0.55 10.33 8.29
CA PRO A 57 -0.26 9.50 9.44
C PRO A 57 -0.46 8.01 9.16
N GLU A 58 -1.49 7.63 8.41
CA GLU A 58 -1.80 6.25 8.09
C GLU A 58 -0.74 5.60 7.19
N SER A 59 -0.22 6.35 6.20
CA SER A 59 0.89 5.85 5.37
C SER A 59 2.20 5.77 6.14
N ILE A 60 2.47 6.71 7.06
CA ILE A 60 3.65 6.65 7.93
C ILE A 60 3.57 5.43 8.84
N GLU A 61 2.42 5.22 9.50
CA GLU A 61 2.21 4.09 10.41
C GLU A 61 2.38 2.75 9.68
N LEU A 62 1.78 2.61 8.49
CA LEU A 62 1.90 1.39 7.70
C LEU A 62 3.34 1.16 7.21
N PHE A 63 4.01 2.21 6.72
CA PHE A 63 5.37 2.14 6.18
C PHE A 63 6.43 1.90 7.25
N HIS A 64 6.40 2.64 8.36
CA HIS A 64 7.38 2.56 9.45
C HIS A 64 7.09 1.44 10.45
N GLY A 65 5.83 0.99 10.55
CA GLY A 65 5.43 -0.08 11.44
C GLY A 65 5.57 -1.45 10.79
N LYS A 66 4.52 -1.87 10.08
CA LYS A 66 4.41 -3.23 9.54
C LYS A 66 5.42 -3.49 8.42
N LEU A 67 5.53 -2.56 7.46
CA LEU A 67 6.36 -2.77 6.27
C LEU A 67 7.86 -2.61 6.56
N ALA A 68 8.25 -1.80 7.54
CA ALA A 68 9.66 -1.60 7.91
C ALA A 68 10.39 -2.89 8.28
N GLN A 69 9.68 -3.86 8.88
CA GLN A 69 10.24 -5.17 9.22
C GLN A 69 10.64 -5.98 7.98
N HIS A 70 9.95 -5.76 6.87
CA HIS A 70 10.22 -6.40 5.58
C HIS A 70 11.26 -5.62 4.77
N ILE A 71 11.25 -4.28 4.85
CA ILE A 71 12.26 -3.42 4.20
C ILE A 71 13.67 -3.75 4.72
N CYS A 72 13.85 -3.95 6.02
CA CYS A 72 15.15 -4.26 6.63
C CYS A 72 15.61 -5.72 6.44
N ARG A 73 14.74 -6.61 5.98
CA ARG A 73 15.03 -8.05 5.82
C ARG A 73 15.56 -8.44 4.45
N GLU A 74 15.44 -7.56 3.46
CA GLU A 74 16.00 -7.74 2.13
C GLU A 74 17.26 -6.85 1.99
N PRO A 75 18.44 -7.28 2.50
CA PRO A 75 19.68 -6.70 2.02
C PRO A 75 19.87 -7.19 0.59
N SER A 76 19.95 -6.25 -0.34
CA SER A 76 20.44 -6.49 -1.69
C SER A 76 21.87 -7.04 -1.66
#